data_AF-A0A924GJ82-F1
#
_entry.id   AF-A0A924GJ82-F1
#
_cell.length_a   1.000
_cell.length_b   1.000
_cell.length_c   1.000
_cell.angle_alpha   90.00
_cell.angle_beta   90.00
_cell.angle_gamma   90.00
#
_symmetry.space_group_name_H-M   'P 1'
#
loop_
_entity.id
_entity.type
_entity.pdbx_description
1 polymer ?
#
loop_
_entity_poly.entity_id
_entity_poly.type
_entity_poly.pdbx_seq_one_letter_code
_entity_poly.pdbx_strand_id
1 'polypeptide(L)'
;ADEIVEQIEDLVETRGSSAALSGEEYRRRLWNAFEQDPVLGREAKDLPYGSGSGYENARQDGNAYVFCVKIAGHPQPWFRLVPATAEWEPVYIDGVPAVQVDPRNADTLRALIAADPGGSRTPRWMNDTVYDRAYDAWAVAQESIHERWQELTDPNNLQPESPKAFRDAFDLVRAEGGFLDDQRGTLARLRAVPSTKVAKAVRRALNEGRTAREQIELVLAQLDAAGIQAPPPVKPLPSVALGEVRLVAWMAVMGRGA
;
A
#
# COMPACT_ATOMS: atom_id res chain seq x y z
N ALA A 1 -8.93 15.59 3.35
CA ALA A 1 -8.68 14.33 4.10
C ALA A 1 -9.44 13.22 3.40
N ASP A 2 -10.73 13.43 3.14
CA ASP A 2 -11.58 12.52 2.35
C ASP A 2 -11.07 12.29 0.93
N GLU A 3 -10.56 13.32 0.25
CA GLU A 3 -10.08 13.21 -1.14
C GLU A 3 -8.82 12.33 -1.32
N ILE A 4 -7.99 12.18 -0.29
CA ILE A 4 -6.81 11.28 -0.31
C ILE A 4 -7.23 9.85 0.01
N VAL A 5 -8.25 9.68 0.86
CA VAL A 5 -8.85 8.38 1.16
C VAL A 5 -9.57 7.85 -0.08
N GLU A 6 -10.35 8.69 -0.76
CA GLU A 6 -10.97 8.38 -2.05
C GLU A 6 -9.92 8.05 -3.12
N GLN A 7 -8.81 8.77 -3.20
CA GLN A 7 -7.74 8.45 -4.17
C GLN A 7 -7.04 7.13 -3.86
N ILE A 8 -6.93 6.72 -2.59
CA ILE A 8 -6.39 5.41 -2.21
C ILE A 8 -7.42 4.31 -2.49
N GLU A 9 -8.70 4.55 -2.22
CA GLU A 9 -9.81 3.65 -2.59
C GLU A 9 -9.87 3.46 -4.11
N ASP A 10 -9.82 4.54 -4.89
CA ASP A 10 -9.76 4.50 -6.36
C ASP A 10 -8.51 3.78 -6.87
N LEU A 11 -7.35 3.96 -6.22
CA LEU A 11 -6.12 3.29 -6.63
C LEU A 11 -6.15 1.78 -6.35
N VAL A 12 -6.85 1.37 -5.28
CA VAL A 12 -7.12 -0.03 -4.94
C VAL A 12 -8.15 -0.63 -5.90
N GLU A 13 -9.16 0.14 -6.32
CA GLU A 13 -10.17 -0.30 -7.28
C GLU A 13 -9.63 -0.41 -8.72
N THR A 14 -8.76 0.52 -9.14
CA THR A 14 -8.37 0.65 -10.55
C THR A 14 -7.26 -0.32 -11.00
N ARG A 15 -6.50 -0.94 -10.08
CA ARG A 15 -5.45 -1.93 -10.43
C ARG A 15 -5.91 -3.40 -10.38
N GLY A 16 -7.16 -3.67 -10.01
CA GLY A 16 -7.68 -5.02 -9.80
C GLY A 16 -8.62 -5.53 -10.91
N SER A 17 -8.15 -5.77 -12.13
CA SER A 17 -8.96 -6.45 -13.17
C SER A 17 -9.08 -7.98 -12.97
N SER A 18 -9.17 -8.43 -11.71
CA SER A 18 -9.52 -9.81 -11.34
C SER A 18 -10.59 -9.76 -10.25
N ALA A 19 -11.77 -9.32 -10.68
CA ALA A 19 -12.97 -9.09 -9.89
C ALA A 19 -13.70 -10.42 -9.56
N ALA A 20 -13.08 -11.30 -8.76
CA ALA A 20 -13.74 -12.51 -8.28
C ALA A 20 -14.04 -12.52 -6.77
N LEU A 21 -13.70 -11.46 -6.03
CA LEU A 21 -14.11 -11.21 -4.64
C LEU A 21 -13.91 -9.72 -4.33
N SER A 22 -14.85 -8.87 -4.73
CA SER A 22 -14.82 -7.44 -4.36
C SER A 22 -14.82 -7.30 -2.83
N GLY A 23 -14.06 -6.35 -2.27
CA GLY A 23 -14.07 -6.07 -0.83
C GLY A 23 -15.49 -5.76 -0.29
N GLU A 24 -16.38 -5.28 -1.16
CA GLU A 24 -17.81 -5.11 -0.87
C GLU A 24 -18.55 -6.43 -0.66
N GLU A 25 -18.24 -7.47 -1.45
CA GLU A 25 -18.84 -8.80 -1.30
C GLU A 25 -18.43 -9.44 0.03
N TYR A 26 -17.16 -9.26 0.44
CA TYR A 26 -16.69 -9.67 1.76
C TYR A 26 -17.42 -8.93 2.88
N ARG A 27 -17.50 -7.59 2.80
CA ARG A 27 -18.25 -6.77 3.78
C ARG A 27 -19.71 -7.20 3.87
N ARG A 28 -20.36 -7.47 2.74
CA ARG A 28 -21.75 -7.95 2.69
C ARG A 28 -21.92 -9.32 3.33
N ARG A 29 -21.02 -10.28 3.05
CA ARG A 29 -21.04 -11.60 3.69
C ARG A 29 -20.88 -11.50 5.21
N LEU A 30 -19.94 -10.68 5.68
CA LEU A 30 -19.72 -10.46 7.11
C LEU A 30 -20.92 -9.78 7.78
N TRP A 31 -21.48 -8.74 7.14
CA TRP A 31 -22.68 -8.06 7.61
C TRP A 31 -23.85 -9.04 7.76
N ASN A 32 -24.12 -9.82 6.71
CA ASN A 32 -25.19 -10.83 6.74
C ASN A 32 -24.97 -11.87 7.84
N ALA A 33 -23.73 -12.32 8.07
CA ALA A 33 -23.42 -13.27 9.13
C ALA A 33 -23.71 -12.68 10.53
N PHE A 34 -23.35 -11.42 10.78
CA PHE A 34 -23.62 -10.75 12.05
C PHE A 34 -25.09 -10.35 12.25
N GLU A 35 -25.83 -10.07 11.18
CA GLU A 35 -27.28 -9.87 11.27
C GLU A 35 -28.01 -11.19 11.56
N GLN A 36 -27.61 -12.28 10.90
CA GLN A 36 -28.23 -13.59 11.08
C GLN A 36 -27.91 -14.21 12.45
N ASP A 37 -26.72 -13.90 12.99
CA ASP A 37 -26.30 -14.32 14.34
C ASP A 37 -25.74 -13.12 15.14
N PRO A 38 -26.62 -12.38 15.85
CA PRO A 38 -26.20 -11.26 16.68
C PRO A 38 -25.32 -11.65 17.87
N VAL A 39 -25.35 -12.92 18.31
CA VAL A 39 -24.49 -13.42 19.39
C VAL A 39 -23.07 -13.54 18.86
N LEU A 40 -22.89 -14.17 17.70
CA LEU A 40 -21.60 -14.23 17.00
C LEU A 40 -21.03 -12.83 16.76
N GLY A 41 -21.86 -11.88 16.34
CA GLY A 41 -21.44 -10.50 16.12
C GLY A 41 -20.98 -9.77 17.40
N ARG A 42 -21.52 -10.13 18.57
CA ARG A 42 -21.07 -9.59 19.88
C ARG A 42 -19.79 -10.29 20.32
N GLU A 43 -19.76 -11.62 20.29
CA GLU A 43 -18.58 -12.41 20.66
C GLU A 43 -17.36 -12.01 19.83
N ALA A 44 -17.52 -11.82 18.52
CA ALA A 44 -16.44 -11.35 17.64
C ALA A 44 -15.90 -9.96 18.02
N LYS A 45 -16.73 -9.07 18.56
CA LYS A 45 -16.32 -7.72 19.02
C LYS A 45 -15.70 -7.73 20.41
N ASP A 46 -16.06 -8.71 21.23
CA ASP A 46 -15.56 -8.88 22.60
C ASP A 46 -14.26 -9.71 22.66
N LEU A 47 -13.82 -10.26 21.52
CA LEU A 47 -12.55 -10.99 21.43
C LEU A 47 -11.37 -10.10 21.86
N PRO A 48 -10.46 -10.63 22.69
CA PRO A 48 -9.26 -9.90 23.07
C PRO A 48 -8.37 -9.67 21.85
N TYR A 49 -7.69 -8.53 21.83
CA TYR A 49 -6.67 -8.26 20.83
C TYR A 49 -5.58 -9.33 20.86
N GLY A 50 -5.13 -9.74 19.67
CA GLY A 50 -4.23 -10.88 19.51
C GLY A 50 -4.92 -12.22 19.35
N SER A 51 -6.26 -12.27 19.33
CA SER A 51 -7.00 -13.51 19.07
C SER A 51 -6.63 -14.09 17.71
N GLY A 52 -6.40 -15.41 17.70
CA GLY A 52 -5.91 -16.15 16.54
C GLY A 52 -6.76 -17.36 16.20
N SER A 53 -6.81 -17.70 14.92
CA SER A 53 -7.40 -18.94 14.42
C SER A 53 -6.65 -19.45 13.21
N GLY A 54 -7.07 -20.59 12.65
CA GLY A 54 -6.47 -21.11 11.44
C GLY A 54 -7.43 -21.99 10.64
N TYR A 55 -7.08 -22.23 9.37
CA TYR A 55 -7.78 -23.14 8.48
C TYR A 55 -6.89 -23.56 7.32
N GLU A 56 -7.34 -24.58 6.58
CA GLU A 56 -6.71 -25.04 5.36
C GLU A 56 -7.28 -24.29 4.14
N ASN A 57 -6.41 -23.71 3.33
CA ASN A 57 -6.77 -23.00 2.10
C ASN A 57 -6.03 -23.59 0.91
N ALA A 58 -6.70 -24.48 0.19
CA ALA A 58 -6.14 -25.13 -0.99
C ALA A 58 -5.78 -24.18 -2.17
N ARG A 59 -6.19 -22.90 -2.10
CA ARG A 59 -5.87 -21.87 -3.11
C ARG A 59 -4.63 -21.05 -2.75
N GLN A 60 -4.13 -21.17 -1.53
CA GLN A 60 -2.92 -20.50 -1.07
C GLN A 60 -1.70 -21.36 -1.41
N ASP A 61 -0.67 -20.74 -1.96
CA ASP A 61 0.64 -21.38 -2.14
C ASP A 61 1.44 -21.25 -0.84
N GLY A 62 1.88 -22.39 -0.28
CA GLY A 62 2.62 -22.46 0.98
C GLY A 62 1.84 -22.04 2.22
N ASN A 63 2.45 -22.19 3.40
CA ASN A 63 1.86 -21.72 4.65
C ASN A 63 2.02 -20.20 4.80
N ALA A 64 1.11 -19.56 5.51
CA ALA A 64 1.24 -18.15 5.84
C ALA A 64 0.46 -17.78 7.11
N TYR A 65 0.91 -16.70 7.75
CA TYR A 65 0.11 -15.96 8.71
C TYR A 65 -0.42 -14.68 8.07
N VAL A 66 -1.66 -14.33 8.38
CA VAL A 66 -2.24 -13.03 8.03
C VAL A 66 -2.58 -12.28 9.30
N PHE A 67 -2.07 -11.07 9.44
CA PHE A 67 -2.27 -10.21 10.60
C PHE A 67 -3.16 -9.02 10.25
N CYS A 68 -4.16 -8.75 11.09
CA CYS A 68 -4.95 -7.52 11.10
C CYS A 68 -4.41 -6.59 12.20
N VAL A 69 -4.07 -5.37 11.83
CA VAL A 69 -3.24 -4.49 12.65
C VAL A 69 -3.87 -3.11 12.76
N LYS A 70 -3.79 -2.53 13.95
CA LYS A 70 -4.14 -1.13 14.22
C LYS A 70 -2.87 -0.35 14.49
N ILE A 71 -2.73 0.82 13.85
CA ILE A 71 -1.57 1.68 14.01
C ILE A 71 -2.01 2.95 14.75
N ALA A 72 -1.58 3.11 16.00
CA ALA A 72 -1.93 4.27 16.85
C ALA A 72 -3.44 4.64 16.76
N GLY A 73 -3.73 5.89 16.37
CA GLY A 73 -5.07 6.41 16.12
C GLY A 73 -5.52 6.34 14.66
N HIS A 74 -4.80 5.64 13.78
CA HIS A 74 -5.18 5.53 12.36
C HIS A 74 -6.54 4.83 12.23
N PRO A 75 -7.47 5.39 11.43
CA PRO A 75 -8.85 4.90 11.40
C PRO A 75 -8.98 3.55 10.69
N GLN A 76 -8.14 3.29 9.68
CA GLN A 76 -8.20 2.06 8.89
C GLN A 76 -7.22 1.01 9.40
N PRO A 77 -7.62 -0.27 9.45
CA PRO A 77 -6.71 -1.35 9.78
C PRO A 77 -5.73 -1.59 8.63
N TRP A 78 -4.59 -2.16 8.99
CA TRP A 78 -3.56 -2.60 8.07
C TRP A 78 -3.45 -4.12 8.10
N PHE A 79 -3.08 -4.71 6.97
CA PHE A 79 -2.95 -6.14 6.83
C PHE A 79 -1.55 -6.52 6.38
N ARG A 80 -1.05 -7.65 6.90
CA ARG A 80 0.21 -8.21 6.45
C ARG A 80 0.16 -9.73 6.36
N LEU A 81 0.62 -10.25 5.22
CA LEU A 81 0.83 -11.67 5.01
C LEU A 81 2.30 -11.98 5.22
N VAL A 82 2.59 -12.90 6.15
CA VAL A 82 3.94 -13.41 6.42
C VAL A 82 3.99 -14.86 5.93
N PRO A 83 4.72 -15.16 4.84
CA PRO A 83 4.91 -16.53 4.40
C PRO A 83 5.63 -17.34 5.48
N ALA A 84 5.25 -18.61 5.62
CA ALA A 84 5.80 -19.53 6.60
C ALA A 84 6.27 -20.83 5.95
N THR A 85 7.27 -21.48 6.54
CA THR A 85 7.78 -22.80 6.14
C THR A 85 6.80 -23.92 6.52
N ALA A 86 7.16 -25.17 6.21
CA ALA A 86 6.44 -26.36 6.68
C ALA A 86 6.37 -26.42 8.22
N GLU A 87 7.45 -25.99 8.87
CA GLU A 87 7.60 -25.88 10.33
C GLU A 87 6.96 -24.61 10.92
N TRP A 88 6.26 -23.84 10.08
CA TRP A 88 5.57 -22.61 10.46
C TRP A 88 6.48 -21.46 10.90
N GLU A 89 7.76 -21.52 10.55
CA GLU A 89 8.71 -20.42 10.78
C GLU A 89 8.59 -19.37 9.67
N PRO A 90 8.79 -18.06 9.94
CA PRO A 90 8.78 -17.04 8.90
C PRO A 90 9.82 -17.35 7.81
N VAL A 91 9.45 -17.18 6.54
CA VAL A 91 10.39 -17.41 5.43
C VAL A 91 11.35 -16.23 5.29
N TYR A 92 12.65 -16.53 5.13
CA TYR A 92 13.70 -15.57 4.84
C TYR A 92 14.34 -15.86 3.48
N ILE A 93 14.68 -14.80 2.75
CA ILE A 93 15.38 -14.83 1.46
C ILE A 93 16.64 -13.98 1.64
N ASP A 94 17.82 -14.59 1.48
CA ASP A 94 19.11 -13.93 1.69
C ASP A 94 19.23 -13.21 3.04
N GLY A 95 18.64 -13.79 4.08
CA GLY A 95 18.65 -13.24 5.45
C GLY A 95 17.61 -12.14 5.72
N VAL A 96 16.78 -11.79 4.74
CA VAL A 96 15.70 -10.79 4.88
C VAL A 96 14.35 -11.50 4.87
N PRO A 97 13.41 -11.16 5.78
CA PRO A 97 12.05 -11.67 5.73
C PRO A 97 11.41 -11.55 4.34
N ALA A 98 10.83 -12.63 3.84
CA ALA A 98 10.21 -12.68 2.50
C ALA A 98 9.09 -11.65 2.32
N VAL A 99 8.48 -11.20 3.42
CA VAL A 99 7.47 -10.13 3.44
C VAL A 99 8.03 -8.76 3.04
N GLN A 100 9.31 -8.50 3.30
CA GLN A 100 10.02 -7.26 2.93
C GLN A 100 10.65 -7.36 1.53
N VAL A 101 10.93 -8.57 1.05
CA VAL A 101 11.54 -8.78 -0.28
C VAL A 101 10.50 -8.73 -1.40
N ASP A 102 9.34 -9.38 -1.21
CA ASP A 102 8.27 -9.40 -2.22
C ASP A 102 7.13 -8.46 -1.81
N PRO A 103 6.94 -7.31 -2.50
CA PRO A 103 5.92 -6.34 -2.15
C PRO A 103 4.49 -6.91 -2.24
N ARG A 104 4.29 -8.02 -2.96
CA ARG A 104 2.99 -8.72 -3.00
C ARG A 104 2.59 -9.29 -1.64
N ASN A 105 3.54 -9.58 -0.74
CA ASN A 105 3.23 -10.04 0.62
C ASN A 105 2.80 -8.87 1.54
N ALA A 106 3.18 -7.65 1.16
CA ALA A 106 2.73 -6.42 1.78
C ALA A 106 1.38 -5.90 1.22
N ASP A 107 0.81 -6.58 0.23
CA ASP A 107 -0.45 -6.20 -0.41
C ASP A 107 -1.66 -6.57 0.46
N THR A 108 -2.52 -5.58 0.71
CA THR A 108 -3.70 -5.75 1.57
C THR A 108 -4.72 -6.71 0.94
N LEU A 109 -4.95 -6.62 -0.37
CA LEU A 109 -5.92 -7.50 -1.04
C LEU A 109 -5.46 -8.94 -1.01
N ARG A 110 -4.17 -9.21 -1.25
CA ARG A 110 -3.60 -10.56 -1.14
C ARG A 110 -3.76 -11.12 0.26
N ALA A 111 -3.48 -10.32 1.29
CA ALA A 111 -3.66 -10.74 2.68
C ALA A 111 -5.13 -11.09 2.97
N LEU A 112 -6.07 -10.26 2.53
CA LEU A 112 -7.52 -10.52 2.69
C LEU A 112 -8.00 -11.75 1.92
N ILE A 113 -7.55 -11.94 0.68
CA ILE A 113 -7.87 -13.12 -0.14
C ILE A 113 -7.33 -14.39 0.53
N ALA A 114 -6.10 -14.34 1.05
CA ALA A 114 -5.49 -15.46 1.74
C ALA A 114 -6.23 -15.83 3.02
N ALA A 115 -6.75 -14.85 3.76
CA ALA A 115 -7.47 -15.00 5.03
C ALA A 115 -8.99 -15.21 4.89
N ASP A 116 -9.54 -15.18 3.67
CA ASP A 116 -10.96 -15.50 3.44
C ASP A 116 -11.19 -17.01 3.46
N PRO A 117 -11.91 -17.56 4.47
CA PRO A 117 -12.23 -18.98 4.53
C PRO A 117 -13.25 -19.42 3.45
N GLY A 118 -13.79 -18.48 2.67
CA GLY A 118 -14.80 -18.72 1.62
C GLY A 118 -16.22 -18.80 2.17
N GLY A 119 -16.42 -19.43 3.34
CA GLY A 119 -17.71 -19.50 4.00
C GLY A 119 -17.64 -20.00 5.45
N SER A 120 -18.76 -19.91 6.17
CA SER A 120 -18.87 -20.25 7.60
C SER A 120 -18.72 -21.73 7.92
N ARG A 121 -18.76 -22.60 6.91
CA ARG A 121 -18.63 -24.06 7.08
C ARG A 121 -17.19 -24.56 7.00
N THR A 122 -16.24 -23.69 6.68
CA THR A 122 -14.82 -24.05 6.61
C THR A 122 -14.34 -24.47 8.00
N PRO A 123 -13.84 -25.71 8.17
CA PRO A 123 -13.39 -26.18 9.47
C PRO A 123 -12.25 -25.34 9.99
N ARG A 124 -12.29 -25.03 11.29
CA ARG A 124 -11.14 -24.47 11.99
C ARG A 124 -10.06 -25.55 12.10
N TRP A 125 -8.84 -25.19 11.78
CA TRP A 125 -7.64 -26.00 11.98
C TRP A 125 -6.56 -25.15 12.65
N MET A 126 -6.05 -25.58 13.81
CA MET A 126 -4.92 -24.94 14.47
C MET A 126 -4.31 -25.91 15.48
N ASN A 127 -2.99 -26.03 15.49
CA ASN A 127 -2.25 -26.80 16.48
C ASN A 127 -1.34 -25.86 17.32
N ASP A 128 -0.79 -26.39 18.41
CA ASP A 128 0.00 -25.60 19.36
C ASP A 128 1.28 -25.04 18.73
N THR A 129 1.98 -25.82 17.89
CA THR A 129 3.17 -25.34 17.17
C THR A 129 2.87 -24.14 16.30
N VAL A 130 1.79 -24.18 15.53
CA VAL A 130 1.34 -23.06 14.68
C VAL A 130 0.98 -21.86 15.54
N TYR A 131 0.34 -22.08 16.67
CA TYR A 131 0.00 -21.00 17.59
C TYR A 131 1.25 -20.34 18.17
N ASP A 132 2.21 -21.12 18.65
CA ASP A 132 3.45 -20.63 19.23
C ASP A 132 4.33 -19.90 18.21
N ARG A 133 4.35 -20.36 16.95
CA ARG A 133 5.10 -19.69 15.88
C ARG A 133 4.45 -18.42 15.36
N ALA A 134 3.19 -18.16 15.70
CA ALA A 134 2.54 -16.90 15.35
C ALA A 134 3.20 -15.69 16.01
N TYR A 135 3.86 -15.84 17.16
CA TYR A 135 4.59 -14.74 17.83
C TYR A 135 5.83 -14.31 17.03
N ASP A 136 6.60 -15.27 16.51
CA ASP A 136 7.76 -15.01 15.65
C ASP A 136 7.32 -14.31 14.36
N ALA A 137 6.25 -14.82 13.74
CA ALA A 137 5.67 -14.22 12.54
C ALA A 137 5.06 -12.83 12.81
N TRP A 138 4.51 -12.60 14.00
CA TRP A 138 3.99 -11.30 14.41
C TRP A 138 5.10 -10.25 14.50
N ALA A 139 6.26 -10.60 15.09
CA ALA A 139 7.39 -9.68 15.16
C ALA A 139 7.81 -9.20 13.75
N VAL A 140 7.90 -10.14 12.80
CA VAL A 140 8.20 -9.85 11.39
C VAL A 140 7.12 -8.95 10.75
N ALA A 141 5.83 -9.22 11.00
CA ALA A 141 4.74 -8.40 10.49
C ALA A 141 4.76 -6.98 11.08
N GLN A 142 5.01 -6.85 12.38
CA GLN A 142 5.04 -5.59 13.11
C GLN A 142 6.15 -4.68 12.58
N GLU A 143 7.36 -5.21 12.41
CA GLU A 143 8.49 -4.50 11.82
C GLU A 143 8.21 -4.08 10.38
N SER A 144 7.74 -5.01 9.54
CA SER A 144 7.38 -4.71 8.14
C SER A 144 6.31 -3.61 7.99
N ILE A 145 5.34 -3.54 8.91
CA ILE A 145 4.33 -2.48 8.91
C ILE A 145 4.94 -1.18 9.40
N HIS A 146 5.74 -1.22 10.47
CA HIS A 146 6.37 -0.03 11.04
C HIS A 146 7.32 0.63 10.06
N GLU A 147 8.20 -0.13 9.41
CA GLU A 147 9.10 0.38 8.38
C GLU A 147 8.33 1.06 7.25
N ARG A 148 7.30 0.38 6.72
CA ARG A 148 6.46 0.96 5.67
C ARG A 148 5.74 2.23 6.13
N TRP A 149 5.33 2.30 7.39
CA TRP A 149 4.73 3.50 7.96
C TRP A 149 5.75 4.65 8.09
N GLN A 150 6.98 4.36 8.50
CA GLN A 150 8.05 5.37 8.56
C GLN A 150 8.37 5.92 7.17
N GLU A 151 8.38 5.07 6.14
CA GLU A 151 8.54 5.52 4.76
C GLU A 151 7.47 6.54 4.37
N LEU A 152 6.21 6.30 4.74
CA LEU A 152 5.07 7.20 4.48
C LEU A 152 5.02 8.43 5.41
N THR A 153 5.91 8.51 6.39
CA THR A 153 6.10 9.67 7.26
C THR A 153 7.10 10.66 6.65
N ASP A 154 7.93 10.23 5.69
CA ASP A 154 8.85 11.12 4.98
C ASP A 154 8.17 11.78 3.76
N PRO A 155 7.97 13.13 3.76
CA PRO A 155 7.39 13.83 2.62
C PRO A 155 8.14 13.62 1.28
N ASN A 156 9.42 13.26 1.30
CA ASN A 156 10.18 12.99 0.08
C ASN A 156 9.78 11.67 -0.57
N ASN A 157 9.43 10.66 0.22
CA ASN A 157 8.95 9.37 -0.29
C ASN A 157 7.52 9.43 -0.84
N LEU A 158 6.78 10.46 -0.46
CA LEU A 158 5.39 10.67 -0.88
C LEU A 158 5.27 11.45 -2.18
N GLN A 159 6.35 12.09 -2.64
CA GLN A 159 6.33 12.80 -3.92
C GLN A 159 6.26 11.78 -5.06
N PRO A 160 5.22 11.84 -5.90
CA PRO A 160 5.10 10.89 -6.99
C PRO A 160 6.24 11.11 -8.00
N GLU A 161 6.76 10.02 -8.56
CA GLU A 161 7.93 10.11 -9.44
C GLU A 161 7.54 10.79 -10.77
N SER A 162 7.94 12.06 -10.94
CA SER A 162 7.64 12.81 -12.16
C SER A 162 8.30 12.13 -13.37
N PRO A 163 7.65 12.05 -14.54
CA PRO A 163 8.23 11.41 -15.72
C PRO A 163 9.59 12.00 -16.09
N LYS A 164 10.48 11.21 -16.70
CA LYS A 164 11.83 11.67 -17.09
C LYS A 164 11.82 13.03 -17.81
N ALA A 165 10.86 13.28 -18.71
CA ALA A 165 10.77 14.56 -19.43
C ALA A 165 10.55 15.77 -18.51
N PHE A 166 9.77 15.59 -17.45
CA PHE A 166 9.54 16.61 -16.43
C PHE A 166 10.78 16.78 -15.54
N ARG A 167 11.50 15.68 -15.22
CA ARG A 167 12.78 15.74 -14.51
C ARG A 167 13.87 16.47 -15.32
N ASP A 168 14.00 16.12 -16.60
CA ASP A 168 14.94 16.78 -17.53
C ASP A 168 14.63 18.29 -17.63
N ALA A 169 13.34 18.65 -17.76
CA ALA A 169 12.90 20.05 -17.76
C ALA A 169 13.13 20.75 -16.41
N PHE A 170 12.92 20.05 -15.29
CA PHE A 170 13.19 20.57 -13.95
C PHE A 170 14.66 20.92 -13.79
N ASP A 171 15.56 20.03 -14.20
CA ASP A 171 17.00 20.25 -14.13
C ASP A 171 17.43 21.43 -15.01
N LEU A 172 16.86 21.54 -16.22
CA LEU A 172 17.10 22.68 -17.11
C LEU A 172 16.62 24.00 -16.50
N VAL A 173 15.39 24.06 -15.99
CA VAL A 173 14.84 25.27 -15.34
C VAL A 173 15.65 25.61 -14.08
N ARG A 174 16.11 24.61 -13.32
CA ARG A 174 16.95 24.85 -12.13
C ARG A 174 18.29 25.47 -12.50
N ALA A 175 18.92 25.00 -13.59
CA ALA A 175 20.22 25.48 -14.04
C ALA A 175 20.14 26.84 -14.75
N GLU A 176 19.18 27.00 -15.67
CA GLU A 176 19.16 28.10 -16.65
C GLU A 176 17.94 29.00 -16.52
N GLY A 177 16.99 28.69 -15.64
CA GLY A 177 15.72 29.41 -15.48
C GLY A 177 15.78 30.67 -14.63
N GLY A 178 16.97 31.21 -14.35
CA GLY A 178 17.14 32.42 -13.52
C GLY A 178 16.53 33.69 -14.14
N PHE A 179 16.13 33.64 -15.41
CA PHE A 179 15.43 34.73 -16.09
C PHE A 179 13.90 34.72 -15.90
N LEU A 180 13.35 33.68 -15.27
CA LEU A 180 11.92 33.56 -15.03
C LEU A 180 11.49 34.40 -13.82
N ASP A 181 10.37 35.11 -13.95
CA ASP A 181 9.77 35.86 -12.84
C ASP A 181 9.38 34.95 -11.67
N ASP A 182 8.92 33.72 -11.96
CA ASP A 182 8.60 32.68 -10.97
C ASP A 182 9.26 31.33 -11.30
N GLN A 183 10.58 31.28 -11.13
CA GLN A 183 11.34 30.04 -11.27
C GLN A 183 10.88 28.97 -10.26
N ARG A 184 10.55 29.36 -9.02
CA ARG A 184 10.16 28.42 -7.95
C ARG A 184 8.83 27.75 -8.23
N GLY A 185 7.81 28.51 -8.64
CA GLY A 185 6.52 27.96 -9.05
C GLY A 185 6.63 27.07 -10.27
N THR A 186 7.47 27.42 -11.24
CA THR A 186 7.77 26.57 -12.41
C THR A 186 8.37 25.23 -11.98
N LEU A 187 9.38 25.26 -11.11
CA LEU A 187 9.99 24.06 -10.55
C LEU A 187 8.97 23.21 -9.76
N ALA A 188 8.05 23.84 -9.03
CA ALA A 188 6.98 23.14 -8.31
C ALA A 188 6.00 22.44 -9.28
N ARG A 189 5.60 23.10 -10.37
CA ARG A 189 4.73 22.51 -11.42
C ARG A 189 5.38 21.31 -12.11
N LEU A 190 6.69 21.36 -12.33
CA LEU A 190 7.46 20.27 -12.94
C LEU A 190 7.60 19.02 -12.04
N ARG A 191 7.18 19.09 -10.76
CA ARG A 191 7.07 17.92 -9.89
C ARG A 191 5.75 17.15 -10.06
N ALA A 192 4.80 17.66 -10.84
CA ALA A 192 3.53 16.97 -11.09
C ALA A 192 3.71 15.65 -11.85
N VAL A 193 2.71 14.76 -11.75
CA VAL A 193 2.55 13.60 -12.64
C VAL A 193 1.53 13.94 -13.73
N PRO A 194 1.98 14.31 -14.93
CA PRO A 194 1.10 14.64 -16.03
C PRO A 194 0.55 13.37 -16.71
N SER A 195 -0.42 13.54 -17.61
CA SER A 195 -0.78 12.50 -18.57
C SER A 195 0.38 12.18 -19.52
N THR A 196 0.37 10.98 -20.10
CA THR A 196 1.40 10.55 -21.08
C THR A 196 1.49 11.49 -22.29
N LYS A 197 0.37 12.08 -22.72
CA LYS A 197 0.33 13.05 -23.82
C LYS A 197 1.14 14.31 -23.47
N VAL A 198 0.91 14.86 -22.28
CA VAL A 198 1.59 16.07 -21.81
C VAL A 198 3.08 15.80 -21.58
N ALA A 199 3.45 14.65 -21.01
CA ALA A 199 4.85 14.26 -20.86
C ALA A 199 5.59 14.18 -22.21
N LYS A 200 4.94 13.67 -23.27
CA LYS A 200 5.49 13.66 -24.64
C LYS A 200 5.63 15.07 -25.22
N ALA A 201 4.65 15.94 -24.99
CA ALA A 201 4.70 17.33 -25.41
C ALA A 201 5.87 18.09 -24.76
N VAL A 202 6.08 17.95 -23.45
CA VAL A 202 7.23 18.54 -22.75
C VAL A 202 8.56 17.99 -23.28
N ARG A 203 8.65 16.68 -23.54
CA ARG A 203 9.85 16.10 -24.18
C ARG A 203 10.12 16.69 -25.56
N ARG A 204 9.06 16.93 -26.35
CA ARG A 204 9.19 17.55 -27.67
C ARG A 204 9.68 19.00 -27.55
N ALA A 205 9.12 19.78 -26.62
CA ALA A 205 9.54 21.14 -26.33
C ALA A 205 11.04 21.24 -25.98
N LEU A 206 11.56 20.31 -25.16
CA LEU A 206 12.98 20.22 -24.83
C LEU A 206 13.87 19.97 -26.06
N ASN A 207 13.38 19.22 -27.05
CA ASN A 207 14.14 18.87 -28.25
C ASN A 207 14.05 19.92 -29.37
N GLU A 208 13.00 20.74 -29.40
CA GLU A 208 12.76 21.73 -30.45
C GLU A 208 13.47 23.07 -30.21
N GLY A 209 13.68 23.44 -28.94
CA GLY A 209 14.37 24.67 -28.60
C GLY A 209 15.87 24.59 -28.91
N ARG A 210 16.40 25.65 -29.54
CA ARG A 210 17.81 25.77 -29.97
C ARG A 210 18.71 26.34 -28.88
N THR A 211 18.11 26.99 -27.88
CA THR A 211 18.79 27.54 -26.70
C THR A 211 18.07 27.11 -25.43
N ALA A 212 18.77 27.12 -24.28
CA ALA A 212 18.18 26.78 -22.99
C ALA A 212 16.95 27.66 -22.66
N ARG A 213 17.03 28.95 -22.98
CA ARG A 213 15.92 29.90 -22.80
C ARG A 213 14.69 29.50 -23.63
N GLU A 214 14.90 29.24 -24.93
CA GLU A 214 13.81 28.84 -25.84
C GLU A 214 13.19 27.50 -25.41
N GLN A 215 14.01 26.53 -24.98
CA GLN A 215 13.53 25.27 -24.42
C GLN A 215 12.64 25.49 -23.19
N ILE A 216 13.06 26.35 -22.26
CA ILE A 216 12.30 26.68 -21.05
C ILE A 216 10.96 27.38 -21.40
N GLU A 217 10.99 28.34 -22.33
CA GLU A 217 9.77 29.04 -22.79
C GLU A 217 8.78 28.08 -23.46
N LEU A 218 9.26 27.15 -24.30
CA LEU A 218 8.43 26.11 -24.91
C LEU A 218 7.85 25.15 -23.86
N VAL A 219 8.63 24.76 -22.85
CA VAL A 219 8.16 23.93 -21.73
C VAL A 219 7.05 24.65 -20.97
N LEU A 220 7.24 25.93 -20.62
CA LEU A 220 6.23 26.74 -19.94
C LEU A 220 4.92 26.79 -20.72
N ALA A 221 4.99 27.01 -22.04
CA ALA A 221 3.81 26.98 -22.89
C ALA A 221 3.07 25.64 -22.85
N GLN A 222 3.80 24.51 -22.76
CA GLN A 222 3.17 23.19 -22.60
C GLN A 222 2.53 23.01 -21.21
N LEU A 223 3.19 23.49 -20.14
CA LEU A 223 2.63 23.43 -18.79
C LEU A 223 1.35 24.27 -18.68
N ASP A 224 1.34 25.46 -19.28
CA ASP A 224 0.19 26.38 -19.28
C ASP A 224 -0.97 25.83 -20.12
N ALA A 225 -0.69 25.36 -21.34
CA ALA A 225 -1.69 24.77 -22.22
C ALA A 225 -2.34 23.51 -21.62
N ALA A 226 -1.59 22.75 -20.83
CA ALA A 226 -2.08 21.57 -20.13
C ALA A 226 -2.69 21.89 -18.75
N GLY A 227 -2.67 23.17 -18.32
CA GLY A 227 -3.19 23.58 -17.01
C GLY A 227 -2.44 22.96 -15.82
N ILE A 228 -1.18 22.54 -16.00
CA ILE A 228 -0.41 21.86 -14.96
C ILE A 228 -0.19 22.82 -13.79
N GLN A 229 -0.67 22.43 -12.62
CA GLN A 229 -0.44 23.12 -11.36
C GLN A 229 0.60 22.37 -10.53
N ALA A 230 1.20 23.06 -9.56
CA ALA A 230 2.03 22.39 -8.56
C ALA A 230 1.15 21.37 -7.81
N PRO A 231 1.62 20.13 -7.61
CA PRO A 231 0.88 19.16 -6.81
C PRO A 231 0.72 19.72 -5.39
N PRO A 232 -0.43 19.49 -4.73
CA PRO A 232 -0.58 19.87 -3.34
C PRO A 232 0.50 19.18 -2.50
N PRO A 233 0.99 19.83 -1.43
CA PRO A 233 1.96 19.20 -0.54
C PRO A 233 1.32 17.94 0.07
N VAL A 234 1.93 16.79 -0.13
CA VAL A 234 1.45 15.55 0.50
C VAL A 234 1.67 15.67 1.99
N LYS A 235 0.59 15.55 2.76
CA LYS A 235 0.67 15.56 4.22
C LYS A 235 1.22 14.21 4.67
N PRO A 236 2.41 14.15 5.30
CA PRO A 236 2.94 12.89 5.77
C PRO A 236 2.11 12.31 6.90
N LEU A 237 2.19 10.99 7.07
CA LEU A 237 1.63 10.34 8.24
C LEU A 237 2.37 10.80 9.51
N PRO A 238 1.71 10.80 10.68
CA PRO A 238 2.40 11.06 11.94
C PRO A 238 3.39 9.92 12.21
N SER A 239 4.58 10.23 12.73
CA SER A 239 5.50 9.18 13.20
C SER A 239 4.88 8.40 14.36
N VAL A 240 5.11 7.10 14.37
CA VAL A 240 4.64 6.18 15.42
C VAL A 240 5.78 5.30 15.92
N ALA A 241 5.74 4.94 17.20
CA ALA A 241 6.65 3.95 17.77
C ALA A 241 6.23 2.52 17.38
N LEU A 242 7.16 1.56 17.41
CA LEU A 242 6.87 0.16 17.08
C LEU A 242 5.73 -0.42 17.94
N GLY A 243 5.69 -0.11 19.24
CA GLY A 243 4.62 -0.56 20.15
C GLY A 243 3.24 0.08 19.91
N GLU A 244 3.15 1.07 19.02
CA GLU A 244 1.87 1.62 18.55
C GLU A 244 1.32 0.86 17.34
N VAL A 245 2.10 -0.03 16.73
CA VAL A 245 1.65 -1.04 15.78
C VAL A 245 1.15 -2.24 16.57
N ARG A 246 -0.18 -2.36 16.69
CA ARG A 246 -0.83 -3.31 17.61
C ARG A 246 -1.63 -4.34 16.84
N LEU A 247 -1.44 -5.60 17.21
CA LEU A 247 -2.19 -6.72 16.68
C LEU A 247 -3.66 -6.66 17.14
N VAL A 248 -4.59 -6.78 16.19
CA VAL A 248 -6.02 -6.92 16.46
C VAL A 248 -6.40 -8.40 16.48
N ALA A 249 -6.14 -9.09 15.37
CA ALA A 249 -6.40 -10.52 15.21
C ALA A 249 -5.50 -11.10 14.12
N TRP A 250 -5.38 -12.44 14.07
CA TRP A 250 -4.57 -13.11 13.07
C TRP A 250 -5.15 -14.46 12.63
N MET A 251 -4.72 -14.90 11.45
CA MET A 251 -5.14 -16.16 10.81
C MET A 251 -3.93 -16.95 10.32
N ALA A 252 -3.80 -18.20 10.74
CA ALA A 252 -2.92 -19.19 10.12
C ALA A 252 -3.63 -19.82 8.91
N VAL A 253 -2.95 -19.82 7.77
CA VAL A 253 -3.47 -20.34 6.50
C VAL A 253 -2.55 -21.44 6.02
N MET A 254 -3.00 -22.69 6.13
CA MET A 254 -2.26 -23.83 5.56
C MET A 254 -2.55 -23.90 4.05
N GLY A 255 -1.54 -23.63 3.23
CA GLY A 255 -1.64 -23.73 1.78
C GLY A 255 -1.19 -25.09 1.24
N ARG A 256 -1.13 -25.19 -0.09
CA ARG A 256 -0.58 -26.36 -0.77
C ARG A 256 0.94 -26.27 -0.89
N GLY A 257 1.61 -27.43 -0.83
CA GLY A 257 3.05 -27.53 -1.08
C GLY A 257 3.92 -27.02 0.07
N ALA A 258 3.37 -26.97 1.29
CA ALA A 258 4.13 -26.83 2.52
C ALA A 258 5.07 -28.02 2.73
#